data_AF-A0A524NLA7-F1
#
_entry.id   AF-A0A524NLA7-F1
#
_cell.length_a   1.000
_cell.length_b   1.000
_cell.length_c   1.000
_cell.angle_alpha   90.00
_cell.angle_beta   90.00
_cell.angle_gamma   90.00
#
_symmetry.space_group_name_H-M   'P 1'
#
loop_
_entity.id
_entity.type
_entity.pdbx_description
1 polymer ?
#
loop_
_entity_poly.entity_id
_entity_poly.type
_entity_poly.pdbx_seq_one_letter_code
_entity_poly.pdbx_strand_id
1 'polypeptide(L)'
;MRKNVALLLVLVFLTALCVSEAHPVSALSENSWITKAPMQHARLRLGVAVANEKIYAIGGDDLSLVGNALSPEMVYGSIASSNEEYNPVTDTWTFKTPMPTPRTRFGIAVYNNKIYCIG
;
A
#
# COMPACT_ATOMS: atom_id res chain seq x y z
N MET A 1 41.12 29.87 31.60
CA MET A 1 40.32 30.33 30.44
C MET A 1 40.09 29.29 29.34
N ARG A 2 40.81 28.15 29.25
CA ARG A 2 40.62 27.15 28.17
C ARG A 2 39.52 26.10 28.41
N LYS A 3 39.02 25.93 29.63
CA LYS A 3 38.01 24.90 29.98
C LYS A 3 36.57 25.28 29.60
N ASN A 4 36.29 26.57 29.39
CA ASN A 4 34.93 27.06 29.12
C ASN A 4 34.55 26.98 27.63
N VAL A 5 35.54 26.98 26.73
CA VAL A 5 35.31 26.89 25.27
C VAL A 5 34.90 25.48 24.86
N ALA A 6 35.49 24.45 25.48
CA ALA A 6 35.13 23.05 25.22
C ALA A 6 33.71 22.72 25.66
N LEU A 7 33.25 23.27 26.80
CA LEU A 7 31.88 23.07 27.27
C LEU A 7 30.85 23.78 26.38
N LEU A 8 31.20 24.96 25.85
CA LEU A 8 30.36 25.70 24.90
C LEU A 8 30.20 24.92 23.58
N LEU A 9 31.28 24.30 23.09
CA LEU A 9 31.26 23.52 21.84
C LEU A 9 30.45 22.21 21.98
N VAL A 10 30.54 21.53 23.14
CA VAL A 10 29.73 20.33 23.41
C VAL A 10 28.24 20.66 23.51
N LEU A 11 27.88 21.82 24.10
CA LEU A 11 26.48 22.26 24.17
C LEU A 11 25.90 22.58 22.78
N VAL A 12 26.68 23.22 21.89
CA VAL A 12 26.26 23.52 20.51
C VAL A 12 26.06 22.23 19.69
N PHE A 13 26.87 21.19 19.94
CA PHE A 13 26.68 19.87 19.31
C PHE A 13 25.44 19.13 19.84
N LEU A 14 25.10 19.25 21.14
CA LEU A 14 23.93 18.59 21.71
C LEU A 14 22.61 19.21 21.23
N THR A 15 22.58 20.51 20.97
CA THR A 15 21.39 21.19 20.41
C THR A 15 21.19 20.91 18.91
N ALA A 16 22.26 20.60 18.18
CA ALA A 16 22.18 20.30 16.75
C ALA A 16 21.56 18.92 16.43
N LEU A 17 21.62 17.96 17.36
CA LEU A 17 20.95 16.66 17.21
C LEU A 17 19.42 16.72 17.40
N CYS A 18 18.88 17.85 17.87
CA CYS A 18 17.44 18.03 18.09
C CYS A 18 16.71 18.69 16.90
N VAL A 19 17.41 18.99 15.80
CA VAL A 19 16.75 19.43 14.57
C VAL A 19 16.44 18.19 13.74
N SER A 20 15.38 17.46 14.10
CA SER A 20 14.72 16.63 13.12
C SER A 20 14.16 17.58 12.07
N GLU A 21 14.68 17.52 10.84
CA GLU A 21 14.10 18.24 9.73
C GLU A 21 12.62 17.85 9.63
N ALA A 22 11.73 18.77 10.03
CA ALA A 22 10.33 18.66 9.72
C ALA A 22 10.23 18.83 8.21
N HIS A 23 10.19 17.73 7.47
CA HIS A 23 9.77 17.77 6.07
C HIS A 23 8.41 18.48 6.05
N PRO A 24 8.23 19.53 5.22
CA PRO A 24 6.92 20.13 5.05
C PRO A 24 6.04 19.05 4.43
N VAL A 25 5.29 18.34 5.27
CA VAL A 25 4.10 17.63 4.85
C VAL A 25 3.23 18.74 4.30
N SER A 26 3.10 18.81 2.98
CA SER A 26 2.10 19.66 2.37
C SER A 26 0.80 19.33 3.08
N ALA A 27 0.25 20.31 3.81
CA ALA A 27 -0.99 20.11 4.54
C ALA A 27 -2.08 19.90 3.49
N LEU A 28 -2.25 18.64 3.11
CA LEU A 28 -3.41 18.17 2.36
C LEU A 28 -4.61 18.69 3.15
N SER A 29 -5.53 19.39 2.48
CA SER A 29 -6.82 19.65 3.10
C SER A 29 -7.35 18.30 3.57
N GLU A 30 -7.95 18.27 4.77
CA GLU A 30 -8.37 17.06 5.50
C GLU A 30 -9.27 16.11 4.68
N ASN A 31 -9.72 16.55 3.50
CA ASN A 31 -10.53 15.84 2.53
C ASN A 31 -10.00 16.05 1.10
N SER A 32 -8.81 15.53 0.80
CA SER A 32 -8.22 15.56 -0.54
C SER A 32 -7.74 14.17 -0.99
N TRP A 33 -7.76 13.95 -2.30
CA TRP A 33 -7.25 12.73 -2.90
C TRP A 33 -5.77 12.86 -3.22
N ILE A 34 -5.01 11.82 -2.91
CA ILE A 34 -3.63 11.65 -3.37
C ILE A 34 -3.52 10.40 -4.21
N THR A 35 -2.81 10.51 -5.34
CA THR A 35 -2.47 9.36 -6.17
C THR A 35 -1.34 8.57 -5.50
N LYS A 36 -1.51 7.25 -5.41
CA LYS A 36 -0.51 6.30 -4.91
C LYS A 36 -0.03 5.39 -6.05
N ALA A 37 1.00 4.58 -5.78
CA ALA A 37 1.45 3.60 -6.76
C ALA A 37 0.30 2.71 -7.24
N PRO A 38 0.17 2.49 -8.57
CA PRO A 38 -0.86 1.61 -9.10
C PRO A 38 -0.56 0.15 -8.74
N MET A 39 -1.61 -0.66 -8.55
CA MET A 39 -1.48 -2.12 -8.51
C MET A 39 -0.83 -2.63 -9.79
N GLN A 40 -0.18 -3.80 -9.73
CA GLN A 40 0.46 -4.40 -10.89
C GLN A 40 -0.58 -4.91 -11.89
N HIS A 41 -1.67 -5.49 -11.39
CA HIS A 41 -2.82 -5.89 -12.23
C HIS A 41 -4.04 -5.00 -11.94
N ALA A 42 -4.68 -4.53 -13.01
CA ALA A 42 -6.00 -3.91 -12.92
C ALA A 42 -7.05 -4.98 -12.55
N ARG A 43 -7.95 -4.66 -11.61
CA ARG A 43 -8.89 -5.63 -11.02
C ARG A 43 -10.30 -5.06 -10.89
N LEU A 44 -11.31 -5.90 -11.03
CA LEU A 44 -12.69 -5.65 -10.58
C LEU A 44 -13.14 -6.73 -9.59
N ARG A 45 -14.11 -6.42 -8.73
CA ARG A 45 -14.79 -7.40 -7.86
C ARG A 45 -13.85 -8.23 -6.97
N LEU A 46 -12.71 -7.63 -6.62
CA LEU A 46 -11.70 -8.17 -5.71
C LEU A 46 -12.12 -8.04 -4.24
N GLY A 47 -11.44 -8.77 -3.37
CA GLY A 47 -11.46 -8.50 -1.93
C GLY A 47 -10.31 -7.59 -1.54
N VAL A 48 -10.58 -6.60 -0.68
CA VAL A 48 -9.56 -5.72 -0.07
C VAL A 48 -9.59 -5.87 1.45
N ALA A 49 -8.42 -6.02 2.06
CA ALA A 49 -8.29 -6.16 3.51
C ALA A 49 -7.03 -5.45 4.03
N VAL A 50 -7.07 -4.99 5.28
CA VAL A 50 -5.90 -4.45 5.99
C VAL A 50 -5.44 -5.46 7.03
N ALA A 51 -4.19 -5.88 6.96
CA ALA A 51 -3.56 -6.76 7.95
C ALA A 51 -2.08 -6.41 8.09
N ASN A 52 -1.54 -6.48 9.31
CA ASN A 52 -0.13 -6.15 9.58
C ASN A 52 0.29 -4.78 8.99
N GLU A 53 -0.58 -3.77 9.08
CA GLU A 53 -0.35 -2.40 8.57
C GLU A 53 -0.13 -2.31 7.05
N LYS A 54 -0.51 -3.34 6.30
CA LYS A 54 -0.47 -3.39 4.84
C LYS A 54 -1.88 -3.56 4.28
N ILE A 55 -2.09 -3.10 3.04
CA ILE A 55 -3.34 -3.33 2.31
C ILE A 55 -3.12 -4.52 1.39
N TYR A 56 -4.07 -5.44 1.34
CA TYR A 56 -4.04 -6.59 0.46
C TYR A 56 -5.19 -6.51 -0.53
N ALA A 57 -4.89 -6.68 -1.81
CA ALA A 57 -5.82 -6.78 -2.92
C ALA A 57 -5.79 -8.22 -3.45
N ILE A 58 -6.89 -8.96 -3.30
CA ILE A 58 -6.92 -10.42 -3.50
C ILE A 58 -8.03 -10.81 -4.49
N GLY A 59 -7.67 -11.64 -5.47
CA GLY A 59 -8.60 -12.20 -6.45
C GLY A 59 -9.25 -11.13 -7.34
N GLY A 60 -10.52 -11.36 -7.69
CA GLY A 60 -11.30 -10.53 -8.61
C GLY A 60 -11.16 -10.95 -10.07
N ASP A 61 -11.67 -10.11 -10.96
CA ASP A 61 -11.49 -10.25 -12.41
C ASP A 61 -10.22 -9.49 -12.81
N ASP A 62 -9.23 -10.20 -13.36
CA ASP A 62 -7.99 -9.62 -13.90
C ASP A 62 -8.28 -8.94 -15.23
N LEU A 63 -8.06 -7.63 -15.26
CA LEU A 63 -8.29 -6.80 -16.44
C LEU A 63 -7.01 -6.43 -17.19
N SER A 64 -5.85 -7.01 -16.86
CA SER A 64 -4.58 -6.72 -17.54
C SER A 64 -4.61 -6.97 -19.06
N LEU A 65 -5.46 -7.90 -19.51
CA LEU A 65 -5.67 -8.19 -20.94
C LEU A 65 -6.82 -7.37 -21.56
N VAL A 66 -7.62 -6.69 -20.74
CA VAL A 66 -8.61 -5.72 -21.19
C VAL A 66 -7.85 -4.44 -21.48
N GLY A 67 -7.18 -4.37 -22.63
CA GLY A 67 -6.83 -3.07 -23.18
C GLY A 67 -8.09 -2.20 -23.29
N ASN A 68 -7.93 -0.96 -23.75
CA ASN A 68 -8.99 0.03 -24.04
C ASN A 68 -10.01 -0.43 -25.12
N ALA A 69 -10.11 -1.75 -25.37
CA ALA A 69 -11.06 -2.42 -26.23
C ALA A 69 -12.49 -2.21 -25.71
N LEU A 70 -13.19 -1.33 -26.40
CA LEU A 70 -14.62 -1.06 -26.32
C LEU A 70 -15.45 -2.21 -26.94
N SER A 71 -14.97 -3.45 -26.96
CA SER A 71 -15.78 -4.58 -27.43
C SER A 71 -16.50 -5.23 -26.24
N PRO A 72 -17.79 -4.94 -26.02
CA PRO A 72 -18.56 -5.41 -24.87
C PRO A 72 -18.78 -6.94 -24.86
N GLU A 73 -18.34 -7.65 -25.90
CA GLU A 73 -18.75 -9.03 -26.15
C GLU A 73 -17.77 -10.10 -25.66
N MET A 74 -16.50 -9.77 -25.40
CA MET A 74 -15.47 -10.79 -25.14
C MET A 74 -14.32 -10.31 -24.25
N VAL A 75 -14.61 -9.65 -23.13
CA VAL A 75 -13.60 -9.49 -22.09
C VAL A 75 -14.15 -9.84 -20.71
N TYR A 76 -14.42 -11.13 -20.51
CA TYR A 76 -14.43 -11.67 -19.15
C TYR A 76 -12.98 -11.64 -18.68
N GLY A 77 -12.64 -10.68 -17.82
CA GLY A 77 -11.36 -10.71 -17.11
C GLY A 77 -11.14 -12.09 -16.50
N SER A 78 -9.92 -12.63 -16.60
CA SER A 78 -9.62 -13.95 -16.04
C SER A 78 -9.85 -13.89 -14.54
N ILE A 79 -10.54 -14.87 -13.96
CA ILE A 79 -10.71 -14.91 -12.50
C ILE A 79 -9.33 -15.10 -11.90
N ALA A 80 -8.93 -14.15 -11.05
CA ALA A 80 -7.61 -14.13 -10.45
C ALA A 80 -7.58 -14.94 -9.15
N SER A 81 -6.47 -15.64 -8.94
CA SER A 81 -6.05 -16.13 -7.62
C SER A 81 -4.98 -15.25 -6.98
N SER A 82 -4.44 -14.27 -7.71
CA SER A 82 -3.33 -13.44 -7.26
C SER A 82 -3.68 -12.59 -6.04
N ASN A 83 -2.64 -12.32 -5.25
CA ASN A 83 -2.69 -11.56 -4.01
C ASN A 83 -1.58 -10.51 -4.08
N GLU A 84 -1.93 -9.24 -4.00
CA GLU A 84 -0.98 -8.12 -3.99
C GLU A 84 -1.03 -7.40 -2.65
N GLU A 85 0.14 -7.14 -2.06
CA GLU A 85 0.31 -6.38 -0.82
C GLU A 85 0.86 -5.00 -1.15
N TYR A 86 0.16 -3.95 -0.70
CA TYR A 86 0.61 -2.58 -0.70
C TYR A 86 1.29 -2.21 0.61
N ASN A 87 2.49 -1.67 0.50
CA ASN A 87 3.22 -1.07 1.59
C ASN A 87 3.11 0.46 1.56
N PRO A 88 2.37 1.09 2.49
CA PRO A 88 2.19 2.55 2.51
C PRO A 88 3.47 3.33 2.86
N VAL A 89 4.46 2.67 3.48
CA VAL A 89 5.76 3.31 3.82
C VAL A 89 6.62 3.49 2.58
N THR A 90 6.63 2.49 1.70
CA THR A 90 7.44 2.50 0.47
C THR A 90 6.65 2.92 -0.76
N ASP A 91 5.33 3.07 -0.65
CA ASP A 91 4.40 3.29 -1.76
C ASP A 91 4.61 2.27 -2.88
N THR A 92 4.59 0.98 -2.53
CA THR A 92 4.82 -0.11 -3.50
C THR A 92 3.84 -1.26 -3.33
N TRP A 93 3.50 -1.88 -4.45
CA TRP A 93 2.75 -3.14 -4.50
C TRP A 93 3.69 -4.31 -4.78
N THR A 94 3.48 -5.44 -4.08
CA THR A 94 4.25 -6.67 -4.27
C THR A 94 3.33 -7.88 -4.35
N PHE A 95 3.62 -8.83 -5.24
CA PHE A 95 2.91 -10.10 -5.27
C PHE A 95 3.24 -10.95 -4.03
N LYS A 96 2.19 -11.54 -3.46
CA LYS A 96 2.25 -12.51 -2.36
C LYS A 96 1.72 -13.86 -2.84
N THR A 97 1.73 -14.85 -1.94
CA THR A 97 1.20 -16.18 -2.21
C THR A 97 -0.23 -16.09 -2.74
N PRO A 98 -0.52 -16.65 -3.93
CA PRO A 98 -1.87 -16.63 -4.49
C PRO A 98 -2.79 -17.58 -3.71
N MET A 99 -4.10 -17.37 -3.85
CA MET A 99 -5.09 -18.34 -3.41
C MET A 99 -4.92 -19.66 -4.19
N PRO A 100 -5.23 -20.82 -3.58
CA PRO A 100 -5.18 -22.10 -4.28
C PRO A 100 -6.26 -22.22 -5.37
N THR A 101 -7.36 -21.49 -5.23
CA THR A 101 -8.45 -21.41 -6.21
C THR A 101 -8.75 -19.95 -6.52
N PRO A 102 -8.88 -19.55 -7.81
CA PRO A 102 -9.32 -18.22 -8.17
C PRO A 102 -10.72 -17.89 -7.62
N ARG A 103 -10.95 -16.62 -7.23
CA ARG A 103 -12.24 -16.16 -6.68
C ARG A 103 -12.57 -14.75 -7.17
N THR A 104 -13.84 -14.48 -7.46
CA THR A 104 -14.41 -13.15 -7.77
C THR A 104 -15.74 -13.00 -7.03
N ARG A 105 -16.13 -11.78 -6.65
CA ARG A 105 -17.39 -11.52 -5.90
C ARG A 105 -17.53 -12.28 -4.57
N PHE A 106 -16.41 -12.53 -3.91
CA PHE A 106 -16.34 -13.27 -2.65
C PHE A 106 -16.36 -12.33 -1.43
N GLY A 107 -16.61 -12.87 -0.23
CA GLY A 107 -16.51 -12.15 1.03
C GLY A 107 -15.10 -12.21 1.62
N ILE A 108 -14.61 -11.10 2.17
CA ILE A 108 -13.29 -11.00 2.79
C ILE A 108 -13.39 -10.52 4.24
N ALA A 109 -12.65 -11.14 5.15
CA ALA A 109 -12.60 -10.77 6.56
C ALA A 109 -11.19 -10.92 7.13
N VAL A 110 -10.89 -10.11 8.16
CA VAL A 110 -9.63 -10.17 8.90
C VAL A 110 -9.91 -10.61 10.33
N TYR A 111 -9.18 -11.61 10.81
CA TYR A 111 -9.22 -12.05 12.21
C TYR A 111 -7.81 -12.42 12.66
N ASN A 112 -7.35 -11.85 13.78
CA ASN A 112 -5.99 -12.04 14.31
C ASN A 112 -4.89 -11.90 13.25
N ASN A 113 -4.95 -10.83 12.45
CA ASN A 113 -4.02 -10.53 11.35
C ASN A 113 -3.94 -11.60 10.24
N LYS A 114 -4.94 -12.48 10.16
CA LYS A 114 -5.11 -13.43 9.06
C LYS A 114 -6.28 -13.00 8.19
N ILE A 115 -6.10 -13.12 6.88
CA ILE A 115 -7.11 -12.76 5.88
C ILE A 115 -7.83 -14.03 5.44
N TYR A 116 -9.17 -13.99 5.47
CA TYR A 116 -10.04 -15.08 5.07
C TYR A 116 -10.85 -14.65 3.84
N CYS A 117 -10.71 -15.39 2.75
CA CYS A 117 -11.48 -15.22 1.52
C CYS A 117 -12.52 -16.34 1.43
N ILE A 118 -13.80 -15.99 1.48
CA ILE A 118 -14.93 -16.93 1.65
C ILE A 118 -15.92 -16.74 0.50
N GLY A 119 -16.29 -17.84 -0.16
CA GLY A 119 -17.20 -17.85 -1.32
C GLY A 119 -16.48 -17.99 -2.66
#